data_AF-A0A1V5KVI0-F1
#
_entry.id   AF-A0A1V5KVI0-F1
#
_cell.length_a   1.000
_cell.length_b   1.000
_cell.length_c   1.000
_cell.angle_alpha   90.00
_cell.angle_beta   90.00
_cell.angle_gamma   90.00
#
_symmetry.space_group_name_H-M   'P 1'
#
loop_
_entity.id
_entity.type
_entity.pdbx_description
1 polymer ?
#
loop_
_entity_poly.entity_id
_entity_poly.type
_entity_poly.pdbx_seq_one_letter_code
_entity_poly.pdbx_strand_id
1 'polypeptide(L)'
;MAIPISAGNGVDYIVVYEYDSDIAVDLGGVQSILFEPPFAIPTFLPPGVEFNSSGCFVGEPTQAGSYPVYITVTDSAVPPKTIREYMDLQVFMAGDINRDSIVNLEDFAELCDHWTDSGCISPKWCEFNDVNADGEVDLLDLSRMAENWLRETDL
;
A
#
# COMPACT_ATOMS: atom_id res chain seq x y z
N MET A 1 15.38 -7.48 -17.43
CA MET A 1 14.21 -8.36 -17.70
C MET A 1 13.49 -8.48 -16.36
N ALA A 2 12.29 -7.88 -16.25
CA ALA A 2 11.59 -7.71 -14.97
C ALA A 2 11.35 -9.05 -14.27
N ILE A 3 11.54 -9.09 -12.96
CA ILE A 3 11.01 -10.16 -12.10
C ILE A 3 9.54 -9.79 -11.86
N PRO A 4 8.59 -10.51 -12.47
CA PRO A 4 7.19 -10.27 -12.25
C PRO A 4 6.79 -10.87 -10.89
N ILE A 5 6.32 -10.04 -9.96
CA ILE A 5 5.60 -10.51 -8.78
C ILE A 5 4.22 -10.98 -9.25
N SER A 6 3.97 -12.27 -9.29
CA SER A 6 2.66 -12.79 -9.73
C SER A 6 1.53 -12.28 -8.82
N ALA A 7 0.42 -11.82 -9.43
CA ALA A 7 -0.79 -11.39 -8.71
C ALA A 7 -1.66 -12.57 -8.24
N GLY A 8 -1.18 -13.81 -8.34
CA GLY A 8 -1.88 -15.00 -7.86
C GLY A 8 -3.03 -15.50 -8.73
N ASN A 9 -3.40 -14.80 -9.80
CA ASN A 9 -4.47 -15.19 -10.74
C ASN A 9 -3.95 -15.89 -12.02
N GLY A 10 -2.63 -16.06 -12.15
CA GLY A 10 -2.00 -16.75 -13.28
C GLY A 10 -1.94 -15.96 -14.59
N VAL A 11 -2.42 -14.71 -14.62
CA VAL A 11 -2.42 -13.85 -15.80
C VAL A 11 -1.78 -12.48 -15.57
N ASP A 12 -1.80 -11.99 -14.33
CA ASP A 12 -1.28 -10.66 -13.98
C ASP A 12 -0.02 -10.73 -13.12
N TYR A 13 0.82 -9.70 -13.23
CA TYR A 13 2.02 -9.53 -12.44
C TYR A 13 2.30 -8.06 -12.10
N ILE A 14 2.89 -7.84 -10.92
CA ILE A 14 3.40 -6.55 -10.44
C ILE A 14 4.87 -6.46 -10.84
N VAL A 15 5.23 -5.36 -11.50
CA VAL A 15 6.63 -5.04 -11.84
C VAL A 15 7.19 -4.13 -10.75
N VAL A 16 8.27 -4.55 -10.08
CA VAL A 16 9.03 -3.68 -9.18
C VAL A 16 10.17 -3.06 -9.98
N TYR A 17 10.09 -1.75 -10.21
CA TYR A 17 11.15 -1.00 -10.88
C TYR A 17 12.31 -0.73 -9.90
N GLU A 18 13.54 -0.62 -10.40
CA GLU A 18 14.84 -0.43 -9.69
C GLU A 18 15.72 -1.67 -9.38
N TYR A 19 15.24 -2.90 -9.58
CA TYR A 19 16.03 -4.13 -9.33
C TYR A 19 16.76 -4.72 -10.58
N ASP A 20 16.75 -4.01 -11.72
CA ASP A 20 17.22 -4.51 -13.02
C ASP A 20 18.54 -3.84 -13.46
N SER A 21 19.67 -4.30 -12.91
CA SER A 21 20.98 -4.11 -13.57
C SER A 21 21.60 -5.45 -13.98
N ASP A 22 21.31 -5.81 -15.24
CA ASP A 22 22.19 -6.53 -16.19
C ASP A 22 22.45 -8.05 -16.11
N ILE A 23 21.69 -8.89 -15.39
CA ILE A 23 21.73 -10.36 -15.62
C ILE A 23 20.34 -10.99 -15.64
N ALA A 24 19.86 -11.39 -16.82
CA ALA A 24 18.63 -12.15 -16.99
C ALA A 24 18.81 -13.60 -16.53
N VAL A 25 18.04 -14.03 -15.53
CA VAL A 25 17.93 -15.44 -15.13
C VAL A 25 16.63 -15.99 -15.70
N ASP A 26 16.74 -16.95 -16.62
CA ASP A 26 15.61 -17.71 -17.18
C ASP A 26 14.98 -18.59 -16.09
N LEU A 27 13.67 -18.41 -15.85
CA LEU A 27 12.89 -19.15 -14.84
C LEU A 27 11.80 -20.02 -15.49
N GLY A 28 12.12 -20.71 -16.58
CA GLY A 28 11.25 -21.65 -17.28
C GLY A 28 10.67 -22.79 -16.41
N GLY A 29 9.60 -22.51 -15.64
CA GLY A 29 8.69 -23.54 -15.10
C GLY A 29 8.26 -23.45 -13.64
N VAL A 30 8.25 -22.30 -12.97
CA VAL A 30 7.94 -22.24 -11.52
C VAL A 30 6.43 -22.15 -11.22
N GLN A 31 5.93 -23.07 -10.37
CA GLN A 31 4.56 -23.16 -9.85
C GLN A 31 4.45 -22.36 -8.54
N SER A 32 3.89 -21.15 -8.60
CA SER A 32 3.53 -20.29 -7.46
C SER A 32 4.69 -19.80 -6.58
N ILE A 33 4.56 -18.55 -6.16
CA ILE A 33 5.47 -17.87 -5.23
C ILE A 33 4.66 -17.63 -3.96
N LEU A 34 5.16 -18.09 -2.82
CA LEU A 34 4.50 -17.90 -1.52
C LEU A 34 5.16 -16.74 -0.77
N PHE A 35 4.35 -15.73 -0.42
CA PHE A 35 4.74 -14.67 0.49
C PHE A 35 4.62 -15.19 1.91
N GLU A 36 5.74 -15.60 2.51
CA GLU A 36 5.78 -15.88 3.94
C GLU A 36 6.48 -14.70 4.64
N PRO A 37 5.81 -13.96 5.54
CA PRO A 37 6.51 -12.96 6.34
C PRO A 37 7.57 -13.67 7.18
N PRO A 38 8.80 -13.12 7.29
CA PRO A 38 9.84 -13.76 8.06
C PRO A 38 9.40 -13.80 9.54
N PHE A 39 9.29 -15.00 10.10
CA PHE A 39 9.12 -15.13 11.54
C PHE A 39 10.27 -14.42 12.26
N ALA A 40 9.90 -13.59 13.24
CA ALA A 40 10.72 -13.04 14.33
C ALA A 40 11.45 -11.68 14.17
N ILE A 41 10.77 -10.61 13.73
CA ILE A 41 11.13 -9.22 14.16
C ILE A 41 9.84 -8.42 14.49
N PRO A 42 9.75 -7.67 15.60
CA PRO A 42 8.56 -6.93 15.98
C PRO A 42 8.64 -5.48 15.51
N THR A 43 8.33 -5.22 14.24
CA THR A 43 7.75 -3.92 13.82
C THR A 43 6.73 -4.26 12.76
N PHE A 44 5.56 -4.57 13.31
CA PHE A 44 4.42 -5.12 12.63
C PHE A 44 3.90 -4.12 11.59
N LEU A 45 3.18 -4.68 10.61
CA LEU A 45 2.27 -3.96 9.74
C LEU A 45 1.58 -2.80 10.48
N PRO A 46 1.16 -1.75 9.75
CA PRO A 46 0.42 -0.66 10.37
C PRO A 46 -0.66 -1.20 11.32
N PRO A 47 -0.82 -0.66 12.54
CA PRO A 47 -1.84 -1.13 13.47
C PRO A 47 -3.21 -1.21 12.80
N GLY A 48 -3.92 -2.32 12.97
CA GLY A 48 -5.20 -2.58 12.29
C GLY A 48 -5.09 -3.27 10.93
N VAL A 49 -3.87 -3.44 10.39
CA VAL A 49 -3.59 -4.20 9.17
C VAL A 49 -3.05 -5.59 9.50
N GLU A 50 -3.60 -6.60 8.82
CA GLU A 50 -3.16 -7.99 8.88
C GLU A 50 -2.79 -8.51 7.49
N PHE A 51 -1.88 -9.48 7.41
CA PHE A 51 -1.62 -10.22 6.18
C PHE A 51 -2.35 -11.56 6.23
N ASN A 52 -3.33 -11.74 5.35
CA ASN A 52 -4.17 -12.93 5.36
C ASN A 52 -3.50 -14.13 4.67
N SER A 53 -4.05 -15.32 4.85
CA SER A 53 -3.55 -16.56 4.26
C SER A 53 -3.66 -16.62 2.72
N SER A 54 -4.36 -15.67 2.10
CA SER A 54 -4.46 -15.54 0.64
C SER A 54 -3.37 -14.63 0.05
N GLY A 55 -2.48 -14.08 0.88
CA GLY A 55 -1.41 -13.21 0.44
C GLY A 55 -1.81 -11.73 0.30
N CYS A 56 -2.92 -11.31 0.92
CA CYS A 56 -3.40 -9.93 0.87
C CYS A 56 -3.26 -9.23 2.22
N PHE A 57 -2.93 -7.94 2.19
CA PHE A 57 -3.15 -7.06 3.32
C PHE A 57 -4.66 -6.79 3.48
N VAL A 58 -5.17 -6.90 4.70
CA VAL A 58 -6.57 -6.68 5.06
C VAL A 58 -6.66 -5.85 6.33
N GLY A 59 -7.80 -5.21 6.55
CA GLY A 59 -8.01 -4.31 7.69
C GLY A 59 -7.77 -2.84 7.34
N GLU A 60 -7.95 -1.98 8.33
CA GLU A 60 -7.85 -0.53 8.19
C GLU A 60 -6.69 -0.04 9.08
N PRO A 61 -5.67 0.64 8.52
CA PRO A 61 -4.62 1.25 9.31
C PRO A 61 -5.18 2.27 10.30
N THR A 62 -4.82 2.17 11.58
CA THR A 62 -5.31 3.09 12.63
C THR A 62 -4.27 4.12 13.07
N GLN A 63 -3.06 4.05 12.51
CA GLN A 63 -1.97 4.97 12.85
C GLN A 63 -1.16 5.28 11.60
N ALA A 64 -1.00 6.57 11.32
CA ALA A 64 -0.10 7.07 10.29
C ALA A 64 1.36 6.91 10.73
N GLY A 65 2.24 6.65 9.78
CA GLY A 65 3.65 6.39 10.05
C GLY A 65 4.33 5.59 8.95
N SER A 66 5.66 5.52 9.06
CA SER A 66 6.49 4.64 8.24
C SER A 66 6.73 3.33 8.97
N TYR A 67 6.36 2.24 8.32
CA TYR A 67 6.46 0.89 8.86
C TYR A 67 7.49 0.12 8.02
N PRO A 68 8.75 0.05 8.48
CA PRO A 68 9.80 -0.67 7.77
C PRO A 68 9.53 -2.17 7.86
N VAL A 69 9.40 -2.82 6.71
CA VAL A 69 9.16 -4.26 6.62
C VAL A 69 10.16 -4.92 5.69
N TYR A 70 10.34 -6.22 5.87
CA TYR A 70 11.05 -7.05 4.91
C TYR A 70 10.10 -8.04 4.27
N ILE A 71 9.99 -8.00 2.94
CA ILE A 71 9.27 -9.03 2.20
C ILE A 71 10.22 -10.16 1.90
N THR A 72 9.83 -11.37 2.29
CA THR A 72 10.55 -12.60 1.93
C THR A 72 9.73 -13.38 0.92
N VAL A 73 10.39 -13.80 -0.14
CA VAL A 73 9.78 -14.51 -1.26
C VAL A 73 10.54 -15.81 -1.46
N THR A 74 9.84 -16.94 -1.39
CA THR A 74 10.43 -18.27 -1.62
C THR A 74 9.76 -18.93 -2.82
N ASP A 75 10.58 -19.45 -3.74
CA ASP A 75 10.08 -20.19 -4.91
C ASP A 75 9.73 -21.64 -4.56
N SER A 76 9.03 -22.32 -5.48
CA SER A 76 8.62 -23.71 -5.31
C SER A 76 9.66 -24.74 -5.78
N ALA A 77 10.90 -24.33 -6.07
CA ALA A 77 11.91 -25.21 -6.63
C ALA A 77 12.44 -26.21 -5.59
N VAL A 78 13.16 -27.24 -6.04
CA VAL A 78 13.83 -28.20 -5.17
C VAL A 78 15.32 -28.27 -5.56
N PRO A 79 16.24 -27.67 -4.77
CA PRO A 79 16.00 -26.93 -3.53
C PRO A 79 15.35 -25.55 -3.78
N PRO A 80 14.56 -25.02 -2.81
CA PRO A 80 13.91 -23.73 -2.95
C PRO A 80 14.94 -22.59 -2.87
N LYS A 81 14.67 -21.50 -3.59
CA LYS A 81 15.42 -20.25 -3.46
C LYS A 81 14.57 -19.20 -2.77
N THR A 82 15.22 -18.43 -1.90
CA THR A 82 14.60 -17.35 -1.14
C THR A 82 15.31 -16.04 -1.42
N ILE A 83 14.53 -14.98 -1.66
CA ILE A 83 15.01 -13.60 -1.69
C ILE A 83 14.29 -12.80 -0.61
N ARG A 84 14.97 -11.80 -0.04
CA ARG A 84 14.42 -10.93 0.99
C ARG A 84 14.75 -9.49 0.65
N GLU A 85 13.72 -8.66 0.57
CA GLU A 85 13.84 -7.24 0.25
C GLU A 85 13.28 -6.36 1.33
N TYR A 86 13.92 -5.21 1.52
CA TYR A 86 13.48 -4.15 2.42
C TYR A 86 12.47 -3.25 1.70
N MET A 87 11.44 -2.82 2.41
CA MET A 87 10.55 -1.76 1.96
C MET A 87 9.95 -0.99 3.14
N ASP A 88 9.51 0.23 2.87
CA ASP A 88 8.78 1.07 3.83
C ASP A 88 7.31 1.12 3.43
N LEU A 89 6.43 0.66 4.32
CA LEU A 89 4.99 0.88 4.17
C LEU A 89 4.65 2.24 4.77
N GLN A 90 4.14 3.15 3.94
CA GLN A 90 3.71 4.47 4.39
C GLN A 90 2.20 4.48 4.58
N VAL A 91 1.77 4.89 5.78
CA VAL A 91 0.37 5.20 6.07
C VAL A 91 0.25 6.69 6.28
N PHE A 92 -0.52 7.34 5.42
CA PHE A 92 -0.84 8.76 5.51
C PHE A 92 -2.06 8.96 6.40
N MET A 93 -2.13 10.14 7.02
CA MET A 93 -3.27 10.51 7.84
C MET A 93 -4.50 10.73 6.96
N ALA A 94 -5.67 10.24 7.38
CA ALA A 94 -6.90 10.52 6.65
C ALA A 94 -7.17 12.03 6.64
N GLY A 95 -7.34 12.59 5.44
CA GLY A 95 -7.50 14.03 5.22
C GLY A 95 -6.20 14.80 4.94
N ASP A 96 -5.02 14.17 5.04
CA ASP A 96 -3.75 14.71 4.52
C ASP A 96 -3.66 14.32 3.04
N ILE A 97 -4.36 15.12 2.21
CA ILE A 97 -4.62 14.84 0.80
C ILE A 97 -3.36 15.17 -0.01
N ASN A 98 -2.69 16.28 0.31
CA ASN A 98 -1.47 16.70 -0.39
C ASN A 98 -0.20 15.97 0.12
N ARG A 99 -0.30 15.23 1.23
CA ARG A 99 0.76 14.41 1.84
C ARG A 99 1.94 15.22 2.33
N ASP A 100 1.67 16.41 2.87
CA ASP A 100 2.67 17.27 3.50
C ASP A 100 2.86 16.97 5.00
N SER A 101 2.25 15.88 5.47
CA SER A 101 2.27 15.38 6.85
C SER A 101 1.41 16.19 7.83
N ILE A 102 0.57 17.12 7.36
CA ILE A 102 -0.32 17.89 8.24
C ILE A 102 -1.68 18.20 7.59
N VAL A 103 -2.77 17.79 8.25
CA VAL A 103 -4.13 18.12 7.75
C VAL A 103 -4.44 19.59 7.98
N ASN A 104 -4.52 20.38 6.91
CA ASN A 104 -4.69 21.82 7.01
C ASN A 104 -5.57 22.41 5.88
N LEU A 105 -5.48 23.73 5.68
CA LEU A 105 -6.30 24.44 4.70
C LEU A 105 -5.92 24.10 3.25
N GLU A 106 -4.67 23.69 3.02
CA GLU A 106 -4.21 23.24 1.71
C GLU A 106 -4.93 21.94 1.31
N ASP A 107 -5.03 20.96 2.21
CA ASP A 107 -5.84 19.75 1.97
C ASP A 107 -7.32 20.06 1.76
N PHE A 108 -7.86 21.04 2.49
CA PHE A 108 -9.25 21.43 2.31
C PHE A 108 -9.48 22.07 0.94
N ALA A 109 -8.48 22.77 0.40
CA ALA A 109 -8.54 23.31 -0.94
C ALA A 109 -8.54 22.19 -1.99
N GLU A 110 -7.69 21.17 -1.83
CA GLU A 110 -7.70 19.97 -2.68
C GLU A 110 -9.08 19.27 -2.65
N LEU A 111 -9.63 19.07 -1.45
CA LEU A 111 -10.98 18.48 -1.29
C LEU A 111 -12.06 19.31 -2.00
N CYS A 112 -11.96 20.65 -1.93
CA CYS A 112 -12.90 21.54 -2.61
C CYS A 112 -12.80 21.46 -4.14
N ASP A 113 -11.61 21.26 -4.68
CA ASP A 113 -11.39 21.14 -6.13
C ASP A 113 -12.01 19.86 -6.70
N HIS A 114 -12.24 18.86 -5.85
CA HIS A 114 -12.88 17.58 -6.18
C HIS A 114 -14.30 17.42 -5.62
N TRP A 115 -14.90 18.50 -5.11
CA TRP A 115 -16.21 18.44 -4.47
C TRP A 115 -17.29 17.89 -5.42
N THR A 116 -18.09 16.93 -4.96
CA THR A 116 -19.11 16.19 -5.74
C THR A 116 -18.59 15.28 -6.85
N ASP A 117 -17.28 15.00 -6.87
CA ASP A 117 -16.78 13.89 -7.68
C ASP A 117 -17.45 12.58 -7.23
N SER A 118 -17.72 11.71 -8.19
CA SER A 118 -18.51 10.50 -8.02
C SER A 118 -17.91 9.34 -8.82
N GLY A 119 -18.25 8.11 -8.45
CA GLY A 119 -17.66 6.93 -9.06
C GLY A 119 -16.16 6.79 -8.74
N CYS A 120 -15.74 7.32 -7.59
CA CYS A 120 -14.40 7.15 -7.05
C CYS A 120 -14.17 5.65 -6.79
N ILE A 121 -13.04 5.14 -7.29
CA ILE A 121 -12.69 3.72 -7.14
C ILE A 121 -11.24 3.56 -6.70
N SER A 122 -10.99 2.44 -6.02
CA SER A 122 -9.65 1.97 -5.66
C SER A 122 -8.71 1.94 -6.89
N PRO A 123 -7.41 2.25 -6.71
CA PRO A 123 -6.74 2.54 -5.44
C PRO A 123 -6.69 4.03 -5.08
N LYS A 124 -7.15 4.91 -5.97
CA LYS A 124 -6.92 6.36 -5.83
C LYS A 124 -8.08 7.12 -5.23
N TRP A 125 -9.32 6.61 -5.24
CA TRP A 125 -10.49 7.24 -4.61
C TRP A 125 -10.55 8.76 -4.88
N CYS A 126 -10.65 9.11 -6.17
CA CYS A 126 -10.63 10.50 -6.66
C CYS A 126 -9.42 11.31 -6.19
N GLU A 127 -8.22 10.77 -6.45
CA GLU A 127 -6.94 11.40 -6.07
C GLU A 127 -6.85 11.69 -4.56
N PHE A 128 -7.39 10.76 -3.75
CA PHE A 128 -7.42 10.75 -2.29
C PHE A 128 -8.44 11.70 -1.65
N ASN A 129 -9.30 12.35 -2.45
CA ASN A 129 -10.35 13.25 -1.97
C ASN A 129 -11.60 12.53 -1.45
N ASP A 130 -11.85 11.30 -1.89
CA ASP A 130 -12.83 10.39 -1.26
C ASP A 130 -12.12 9.69 -0.07
N VAL A 131 -12.07 10.43 1.05
CA VAL A 131 -11.33 10.09 2.27
C VAL A 131 -12.00 8.93 3.01
N ASN A 132 -13.33 8.80 2.91
CA ASN A 132 -14.07 7.72 3.57
C ASN A 132 -14.21 6.45 2.69
N ALA A 133 -13.82 6.55 1.42
CA ALA A 133 -13.86 5.51 0.39
C ALA A 133 -15.27 4.95 0.10
N ASP A 134 -16.30 5.82 0.13
CA ASP A 134 -17.68 5.45 -0.18
C ASP A 134 -18.08 5.63 -1.65
N GLY A 135 -17.18 6.19 -2.47
CA GLY A 135 -17.33 6.35 -3.90
C GLY A 135 -17.71 7.77 -4.33
N GLU A 136 -17.95 8.68 -3.39
CA GLU A 136 -18.34 10.06 -3.63
C GLU A 136 -17.46 11.01 -2.80
N VAL A 137 -17.21 12.24 -3.30
CA VAL A 137 -16.52 13.29 -2.54
C VAL A 137 -17.56 14.26 -1.98
N ASP A 138 -17.83 14.16 -0.68
CA ASP A 138 -18.90 14.91 -0.03
C ASP A 138 -18.61 15.33 1.43
N LEU A 139 -19.68 15.65 2.18
CA LEU A 139 -19.59 16.09 3.58
C LEU A 139 -19.05 15.03 4.52
N LEU A 140 -19.16 13.74 4.18
CA LEU A 140 -18.63 12.65 4.97
C LEU A 140 -17.09 12.62 4.87
N ASP A 141 -16.50 12.95 3.72
CA ASP A 141 -15.04 13.09 3.59
C ASP A 141 -14.52 14.27 4.40
N LEU A 142 -15.21 15.41 4.29
CA LEU A 142 -14.88 16.57 5.11
C LEU A 142 -14.98 16.25 6.61
N SER A 143 -15.97 15.43 7.00
CA SER A 143 -16.12 15.00 8.39
C SER A 143 -14.94 14.15 8.86
N ARG A 144 -14.44 13.25 8.01
CA ARG A 144 -13.25 12.42 8.29
C ARG A 144 -11.98 13.25 8.34
N MET A 145 -11.81 14.18 7.42
CA MET A 145 -10.72 15.14 7.45
C MET A 145 -10.70 15.94 8.76
N ALA A 146 -11.87 16.41 9.22
CA ALA A 146 -11.99 17.19 10.44
C ALA A 146 -11.58 16.42 11.71
N GLU A 147 -11.64 15.09 11.72
CA GLU A 147 -11.15 14.25 12.84
C GLU A 147 -9.65 14.41 13.09
N ASN A 148 -8.92 14.86 12.06
CA ASN A 148 -7.47 15.01 12.04
C ASN A 148 -7.00 16.46 11.84
N TRP A 149 -7.90 17.43 11.84
CA TRP A 149 -7.57 18.83 11.57
C TRP A 149 -6.41 19.36 12.44
N LEU A 150 -5.40 19.94 11.80
CA LEU A 150 -4.15 20.46 12.36
C LEU A 150 -3.31 19.41 13.12
N ARG A 151 -3.53 18.11 12.88
CA ARG A 151 -2.59 17.07 13.33
C ARG A 151 -1.46 16.95 12.34
N GLU A 152 -0.26 16.72 12.89
CA GLU A 152 0.98 16.50 12.15
C GLU A 152 1.53 15.10 12.48
N THR A 153 2.22 14.49 11.53
CA THR A 153 2.95 13.23 11.70
C THR A 153 4.41 13.35 11.31
N ASP A 154 5.29 12.62 11.99
CA ASP A 154 6.73 12.57 11.70
C ASP A 154 7.06 11.62 10.52
N LEU A 155 6.34 11.74 9.40
CA LEU A 155 6.56 10.94 8.19
C LEU A 155 7.76 11.43 7.37
#